data_AF-X1EWI3-F1
#
_entry.id   AF-X1EWI3-F1
#
_cell.length_a   1.000
_cell.length_b   1.000
_cell.length_c   1.000
_cell.angle_alpha   90.00
_cell.angle_beta   90.00
_cell.angle_gamma   90.00
#
_symmetry.space_group_name_H-M   'P 1'
#
loop_
_entity.id
_entity.type
_entity.pdbx_description
1 polymer ?
#
loop_
_entity_poly.entity_id
_entity_poly.type
_entity_poly.pdbx_seq_one_letter_code
_entity_poly.pdbx_strand_id
1 'polypeptide(L)'
;MTAAELKTLLQTELKGLAAKFVSDDYDNAITSAEQDTGWSMPVTDDFKIKWMRQRAKRHLFSYRRDESADKFKYKQLSLNQRFDHFFRLIENMDRIFEKAKEESAFEFAGVGALNLFGTKVDAGFAYEEQTGRDMTYSSSNEIIIHPDENS
;
A
#
# COMPACT_ATOMS: atom_id res chain seq x y z
N MET A 1 8.26 3.14 17.61
CA MET A 1 7.73 4.31 16.89
C MET A 1 6.21 4.27 16.89
N THR A 2 5.59 5.33 17.40
CA THR A 2 4.13 5.55 17.40
C THR A 2 3.69 6.34 16.16
N ALA A 3 2.39 6.36 15.87
CA ALA A 3 1.84 7.12 14.73
C ALA A 3 2.14 8.63 14.86
N ALA A 4 2.05 9.19 16.07
CA ALA A 4 2.36 10.59 16.33
C ALA A 4 3.84 10.93 16.12
N GLU A 5 4.75 10.04 16.52
CA GLU A 5 6.18 10.18 16.26
C GLU A 5 6.48 10.12 14.76
N LEU A 6 5.87 9.17 14.04
CA LEU A 6 6.01 9.05 12.59
C LEU A 6 5.49 10.32 11.87
N LYS A 7 4.35 10.86 12.28
CA LYS A 7 3.80 12.11 11.74
C LYS A 7 4.76 13.29 11.89
N THR A 8 5.33 13.45 13.09
CA THR A 8 6.33 14.50 13.37
C THR A 8 7.58 14.34 12.50
N LEU A 9 8.03 13.10 12.34
CA LEU A 9 9.17 12.77 11.48
C LEU A 9 8.88 13.11 10.00
N LEU A 10 7.71 12.73 9.49
CA LEU A 10 7.28 13.02 8.12
C LEU A 10 7.22 14.52 7.84
N GLN A 11 6.67 15.30 8.78
CA GLN A 11 6.65 16.76 8.69
C GLN A 11 8.07 17.35 8.62
N THR A 12 9.00 16.82 9.42
CA THR A 12 10.40 17.25 9.43
C THR A 12 11.12 16.90 8.12
N GLU A 13 10.90 15.68 7.60
CA GLU A 13 11.59 15.17 6.41
C GLU A 13 11.06 15.79 5.11
N LEU A 14 9.77 16.14 5.05
CA LEU A 14 9.16 16.78 3.87
C LEU A 14 9.45 18.28 3.78
N LYS A 15 9.98 18.90 4.85
CA LYS A 15 10.40 20.31 4.89
C LYS A 15 9.36 21.25 4.25
N GLY A 16 9.71 21.96 3.18
CA GLY A 16 8.83 22.94 2.52
C GLY A 16 7.53 22.34 1.93
N LEU A 17 7.48 21.02 1.71
CA LEU A 17 6.24 20.34 1.31
C LEU A 17 5.30 20.11 2.49
N ALA A 18 5.80 20.09 3.73
CA ALA A 18 4.96 19.84 4.90
C ALA A 18 3.87 20.90 5.08
N ALA A 19 4.18 22.17 4.76
CA ALA A 19 3.22 23.27 4.79
C ALA A 19 2.09 23.16 3.74
N LYS A 20 2.15 22.17 2.86
CA LYS A 20 1.16 21.92 1.81
C LYS A 20 0.17 20.81 2.16
N PHE A 21 0.34 20.16 3.30
CA PHE A 21 -0.53 19.11 3.79
C PHE A 21 -1.23 19.55 5.06
N VAL A 22 -2.46 19.10 5.25
CA VAL A 22 -3.18 19.24 6.52
C VAL A 22 -2.89 18.04 7.41
N SER A 23 -3.20 18.15 8.69
CA SER A 23 -2.99 17.09 9.69
C SER A 23 -3.53 15.73 9.22
N ASP A 24 -4.74 15.72 8.65
CA ASP A 24 -5.45 14.51 8.23
C ASP A 24 -4.77 13.81 7.06
N ASP A 25 -4.05 14.54 6.19
CA ASP A 25 -3.29 13.93 5.09
C ASP A 25 -2.21 12.98 5.62
N TYR A 26 -1.57 13.35 6.74
CA TYR A 26 -0.57 12.51 7.38
C TYR A 26 -1.20 11.28 8.02
N ASP A 27 -2.34 11.43 8.67
CA ASP A 27 -3.03 10.32 9.34
C ASP A 27 -3.51 9.31 8.30
N ASN A 28 -4.14 9.79 7.22
CA ASN A 28 -4.54 8.97 6.08
C ASN A 28 -3.35 8.27 5.42
N ALA A 29 -2.23 8.97 5.23
CA ALA A 29 -1.03 8.37 4.64
C ALA A 29 -0.40 7.28 5.53
N ILE A 30 -0.48 7.43 6.85
CA ILE A 30 -0.03 6.40 7.79
C ILE A 30 -0.96 5.19 7.72
N THR A 31 -2.28 5.37 7.75
CA THR A 31 -3.24 4.27 7.61
C THR A 31 -3.08 3.52 6.29
N SER A 32 -2.88 4.22 5.18
CA SER A 32 -2.60 3.58 3.89
C SER A 32 -1.26 2.84 3.87
N ALA A 33 -0.26 3.32 4.63
CA ALA A 33 1.00 2.59 4.80
C ALA A 33 0.84 1.31 5.65
N GLU A 34 -0.01 1.35 6.67
CA GLU A 34 -0.37 0.16 7.47
C GLU A 34 -1.07 -0.88 6.60
N GLN A 35 -1.93 -0.45 5.66
CA GLN A 35 -2.60 -1.35 4.71
C GLN A 35 -1.60 -1.95 3.71
N ASP A 36 -0.73 -1.13 3.10
CA ASP A 36 0.27 -1.59 2.12
C ASP A 36 1.25 -2.61 2.71
N THR A 37 1.61 -2.43 3.99
CA THR A 37 2.61 -3.26 4.67
C THR A 37 2.00 -4.34 5.55
N GLY A 38 0.69 -4.26 5.83
CA GLY A 38 0.00 -5.08 6.82
C GLY A 38 0.54 -4.99 8.24
N TRP A 39 1.35 -3.96 8.56
CA TRP A 39 1.81 -3.71 9.94
C TRP A 39 0.98 -2.61 10.57
N SER A 40 0.60 -2.79 11.83
CA SER A 40 -0.07 -1.77 12.63
C SER A 40 0.92 -1.04 13.52
N MET A 41 0.75 0.26 13.69
CA MET A 41 1.47 1.03 14.71
C MET A 41 1.02 0.61 16.13
N PRO A 42 1.90 0.68 17.14
CA PRO A 42 3.31 1.08 17.06
C PRO A 42 4.22 -0.04 16.55
N VAL A 43 5.23 0.34 15.75
CA VAL A 43 6.28 -0.58 15.27
C VAL A 43 7.59 -0.32 16.01
N THR A 44 8.27 -1.37 16.46
CA THR A 44 9.54 -1.27 17.20
C THR A 44 10.76 -1.65 16.36
N ASP A 45 10.55 -2.47 15.33
CA ASP A 45 11.61 -2.96 14.47
C ASP A 45 12.08 -1.89 13.46
N ASP A 46 13.40 -1.73 13.32
CA ASP A 46 14.02 -0.70 12.49
C ASP A 46 13.70 -0.86 11.01
N PHE A 47 13.57 -2.11 10.53
CA PHE A 47 13.19 -2.39 9.16
C PHE A 47 11.75 -1.96 8.89
N LYS A 48 10.82 -2.33 9.79
CA LYS A 48 9.41 -1.92 9.70
C LYS A 48 9.27 -0.40 9.80
N ILE A 49 9.98 0.25 10.73
CA ILE A 49 10.04 1.71 10.87
C ILE A 49 10.46 2.37 9.56
N LYS A 50 11.55 1.88 8.93
CA LYS A 50 12.06 2.41 7.67
C LYS A 50 11.01 2.34 6.56
N TRP A 51 10.34 1.19 6.42
CA TRP A 51 9.38 0.97 5.33
C TRP A 51 8.04 1.66 5.57
N MET A 52 7.51 1.66 6.79
CA MET A 52 6.34 2.45 7.16
C MET A 52 6.52 3.92 6.77
N ARG A 53 7.69 4.48 7.06
CA ARG A 53 8.04 5.84 6.67
C ARG A 53 8.10 6.05 5.15
N GLN A 54 8.68 5.11 4.41
CA GLN A 54 8.75 5.20 2.95
C GLN A 54 7.36 5.09 2.30
N ARG A 55 6.52 4.16 2.77
CA ARG A 55 5.15 3.99 2.27
C ARG A 55 4.27 5.20 2.58
N ALA A 56 4.36 5.75 3.80
CA ALA A 56 3.62 6.96 4.14
C ALA A 56 4.03 8.16 3.25
N LYS A 57 5.32 8.34 2.97
CA LYS A 57 5.79 9.38 2.03
C LYS A 57 5.26 9.18 0.61
N ARG A 58 5.23 7.93 0.14
CA ARG A 58 4.70 7.58 -1.18
C ARG A 58 3.25 8.05 -1.32
N HIS A 59 2.42 7.80 -0.31
CA HIS A 59 1.02 8.27 -0.30
C HIS A 59 0.90 9.80 -0.27
N LEU A 60 1.72 10.49 0.54
CA LEU A 60 1.76 11.96 0.55
C LEU A 60 2.16 12.54 -0.82
N PHE A 61 3.12 11.92 -1.53
CA PHE A 61 3.45 12.33 -2.89
C PHE A 61 2.32 12.04 -3.88
N SER A 62 1.54 10.96 -3.69
CA SER A 62 0.35 10.68 -4.50
C SER A 62 -0.68 11.80 -4.37
N TYR A 63 -0.94 12.28 -3.16
CA TYR A 63 -1.89 13.39 -2.97
C TYR A 63 -1.46 14.66 -3.71
N ARG A 64 -0.14 14.97 -3.73
CA ARG A 64 0.40 16.10 -4.51
C ARG A 64 0.32 15.86 -6.01
N ARG A 65 0.53 14.61 -6.47
CA ARG A 65 0.37 14.23 -7.86
C ARG A 65 -1.07 14.46 -8.30
N ASP A 66 -2.03 14.00 -7.51
CA ASP A 66 -3.45 14.09 -7.85
C ASP A 66 -3.94 15.55 -7.85
N GLU A 67 -3.48 16.38 -6.90
CA GLU A 67 -3.74 17.82 -6.95
C GLU A 67 -3.11 18.48 -8.19
N SER A 68 -1.92 18.04 -8.60
CA SER A 68 -1.25 18.56 -9.80
C SER A 68 -1.97 18.13 -11.09
N ALA A 69 -2.59 16.95 -11.07
CA ALA A 69 -3.41 16.42 -12.16
C ALA A 69 -4.74 17.18 -12.30
N ASP A 70 -5.42 17.50 -11.19
CA ASP A 70 -6.66 18.29 -11.22
C ASP A 70 -6.41 19.72 -11.73
N LYS A 71 -5.27 20.31 -11.37
CA LYS A 71 -4.85 21.64 -11.85
C LYS A 71 -4.38 21.65 -13.30
N PHE A 72 -4.36 20.50 -13.98
CA PHE A 72 -4.04 20.40 -15.39
C PHE A 72 -5.17 21.01 -16.25
N LYS A 73 -5.13 22.33 -16.45
CA LYS A 73 -5.93 23.04 -17.46
C LYS A 73 -5.02 23.59 -18.56
N TYR A 74 -5.31 23.15 -19.79
CA TYR A 74 -4.94 23.66 -21.12
C TYR A 74 -3.78 24.69 -21.21
N LYS A 75 -2.70 24.29 -21.92
CA LYS A 75 -1.55 25.10 -22.40
C LYS A 75 -0.41 25.48 -21.42
N GLN A 76 -0.37 24.98 -20.18
CA GLN A 76 0.79 25.18 -19.30
C GLN A 76 1.73 23.97 -19.27
N LEU A 77 2.79 23.98 -20.09
CA LEU A 77 3.84 22.95 -20.14
C LEU A 77 4.55 22.70 -18.79
N SER A 78 4.60 23.69 -17.90
CA SER A 78 5.35 23.62 -16.64
C SER A 78 4.68 22.76 -15.57
N LEU A 79 3.35 22.55 -15.61
CA LEU A 79 2.65 21.69 -14.65
C LEU A 79 2.83 20.20 -14.97
N ASN A 80 2.95 19.84 -16.25
CA ASN A 80 3.23 18.47 -16.70
C ASN A 80 4.51 17.93 -16.08
N GLN A 81 5.57 18.75 -16.07
CA GLN A 81 6.85 18.34 -15.49
C GLN A 81 6.76 18.02 -13.99
N ARG A 82 5.87 18.70 -13.24
CA ARG A 82 5.66 18.43 -11.81
C ARG A 82 4.87 17.14 -11.60
N PHE A 83 3.81 16.96 -12.38
CA PHE A 83 3.04 15.70 -12.38
C PHE A 83 3.94 14.52 -12.74
N ASP A 84 4.68 14.61 -13.84
CA ASP A 84 5.61 13.59 -14.32
C ASP A 84 6.72 13.30 -13.30
N HIS A 85 7.21 14.33 -12.60
CA HIS A 85 8.21 14.16 -11.55
C HIS A 85 7.66 13.36 -10.36
N PHE A 86 6.48 13.72 -9.86
CA PHE A 86 5.85 12.96 -8.76
C PHE A 86 5.50 11.54 -9.20
N PHE A 87 5.03 11.36 -10.43
CA PHE A 87 4.74 10.06 -11.00
C PHE A 87 6.00 9.15 -11.01
N ARG A 88 7.11 9.63 -11.60
CA ARG A 88 8.39 8.88 -11.63
C ARG A 88 8.95 8.60 -10.24
N LEU A 89 8.79 9.55 -9.31
CA LEU A 89 9.21 9.36 -7.93
C LEU A 89 8.43 8.21 -7.27
N ILE A 90 7.11 8.21 -7.42
CA ILE A 90 6.23 7.16 -6.88
C ILE A 90 6.57 5.80 -7.51
N GLU A 91 6.71 5.72 -8.84
CA GLU A 91 7.11 4.47 -9.51
C GLU A 91 8.43 3.93 -8.99
N ASN A 92 9.42 4.80 -8.77
CA ASN A 92 10.71 4.38 -8.23
C ASN A 92 10.59 3.88 -6.78
N MET A 93 9.76 4.53 -5.95
CA MET A 93 9.49 4.09 -4.58
C MET A 93 8.78 2.74 -4.54
N ASP A 94 7.78 2.54 -5.42
CA ASP A 94 7.06 1.28 -5.55
C ASP A 94 8.01 0.17 -6.02
N ARG A 95 8.85 0.42 -7.04
CA ARG A 95 9.87 -0.54 -7.50
C ARG A 95 10.89 -0.93 -6.41
N ILE A 96 11.35 0.03 -5.61
CA ILE A 96 12.29 -0.22 -4.51
C ILE A 96 11.60 -1.07 -3.42
N PHE A 97 10.31 -0.85 -3.18
CA PHE A 97 9.53 -1.64 -2.24
C PHE A 97 9.32 -3.08 -2.72
N GLU A 98 8.94 -3.29 -3.97
CA GLU A 98 8.82 -4.63 -4.56
C GLU A 98 10.12 -5.41 -4.46
N LYS A 99 11.24 -4.78 -4.84
CA LYS A 99 12.56 -5.39 -4.74
C LYS A 99 12.91 -5.78 -3.29
N ALA A 100 12.54 -4.93 -2.32
CA ALA A 100 12.80 -5.25 -0.92
C ALA A 100 11.94 -6.40 -0.39
N LYS A 101 10.71 -6.56 -0.89
CA LYS A 101 9.88 -7.73 -0.57
C LYS A 101 10.49 -9.02 -1.11
N GLU A 102 11.09 -8.98 -2.30
CA GLU A 102 11.81 -10.12 -2.88
C GLU A 102 13.09 -10.44 -2.09
N GLU A 103 13.90 -9.43 -1.77
CA GLU A 103 15.21 -9.62 -1.11
C GLU A 103 15.10 -9.93 0.39
N SER A 104 14.06 -9.44 1.06
CA SER A 104 13.86 -9.58 2.51
C SER A 104 12.52 -10.24 2.83
N ALA A 105 12.17 -11.28 2.07
CA ALA A 105 10.91 -12.01 2.18
C ALA A 105 10.58 -12.47 3.62
N PHE A 106 11.60 -12.81 4.42
CA PHE A 106 11.43 -13.21 5.83
C PHE A 106 10.89 -12.08 6.71
N GLU A 107 11.37 -10.84 6.53
CA GLU A 107 10.92 -9.67 7.30
C GLU A 107 9.49 -9.25 6.94
N PHE A 108 9.05 -9.60 5.73
CA PHE A 108 7.68 -9.44 5.26
C PHE A 108 6.79 -10.68 5.50
N ALA A 109 7.33 -11.79 6.00
CA ALA A 109 6.59 -13.06 6.14
C ALA A 109 5.47 -13.00 7.21
N GLY A 110 5.55 -12.05 8.16
CA GLY A 110 4.48 -11.77 9.12
C GLY A 110 3.36 -10.87 8.57
N VAL A 111 3.49 -10.40 7.33
CA VAL A 111 2.43 -9.69 6.60
C VAL A 111 1.59 -10.78 5.96
N GLY A 112 0.43 -11.08 6.57
CA GLY A 112 -0.45 -12.11 6.07
C GLY A 112 -0.65 -11.96 4.57
N ALA A 113 -0.43 -13.05 3.82
CA ALA A 113 -0.67 -13.11 2.38
C ALA A 113 -2.08 -12.61 1.99
N LEU A 114 -3.01 -12.60 2.94
CA LEU A 114 -4.36 -12.04 2.87
C LEU A 114 -4.40 -10.52 2.60
N ASN A 115 -3.40 -9.74 3.02
CA ASN A 115 -3.30 -8.30 2.78
C ASN A 115 -2.40 -7.95 1.57
N LEU A 116 -1.48 -8.85 1.20
CA LEU A 116 -0.59 -8.69 0.03
C LEU A 116 -1.25 -9.13 -1.28
N PHE A 117 -2.16 -10.09 -1.20
CA PHE A 117 -3.04 -10.48 -2.29
C PHE A 117 -4.46 -10.17 -1.82
N GLY A 118 -4.95 -8.98 -2.17
CA GLY A 118 -6.39 -8.71 -2.12
C GLY A 118 -7.11 -9.91 -2.70
N THR A 119 -8.03 -10.46 -1.90
CA THR A 119 -8.78 -11.69 -2.11
C THR A 119 -8.64 -12.18 -3.54
N LYS A 120 -7.71 -13.12 -3.79
CA LYS A 120 -7.73 -13.83 -5.08
C LYS A 120 -8.98 -14.69 -5.02
N VAL A 121 -10.12 -14.11 -5.40
CA VAL A 121 -11.25 -14.88 -5.90
C VAL A 121 -10.69 -15.49 -7.18
N ASP A 122 -10.16 -16.70 -7.09
CA ASP A 122 -10.02 -17.52 -8.28
C ASP A 122 -11.45 -17.68 -8.77
N ALA A 123 -11.83 -16.87 -9.75
CA ALA A 123 -13.11 -16.95 -10.44
C ALA A 123 -13.10 -18.18 -11.36
N GLY A 124 -12.74 -19.34 -10.78
CA GLY A 124 -13.02 -20.64 -11.36
C GLY A 124 -14.50 -20.90 -11.12
N PHE A 125 -15.33 -20.50 -12.07
CA PHE A 125 -16.74 -20.88 -12.05
C PHE A 125 -16.83 -22.40 -11.93
N ALA A 126 -17.42 -22.87 -10.84
CA ALA A 126 -17.64 -24.29 -10.63
C ALA A 126 -19.10 -24.57 -10.99
N TYR A 127 -19.28 -25.35 -12.06
CA TYR A 127 -20.59 -25.82 -12.48
C TYR A 127 -20.73 -27.28 -12.12
N GLU A 128 -21.91 -27.68 -11.64
CA GLU A 128 -22.24 -29.08 -11.42
C GLU A 128 -22.27 -29.83 -12.76
N GLU A 129 -21.42 -30.85 -12.93
CA GLU A 129 -21.17 -31.53 -14.23
C GLU A 129 -22.44 -32.06 -14.92
N GLN A 130 -23.48 -32.41 -14.15
CA GLN A 130 -24.71 -33.01 -14.69
C GLN A 130 -25.83 -32.02 -14.97
N THR A 131 -25.86 -30.86 -14.31
CA THR A 131 -26.99 -29.92 -14.38
C THR A 131 -26.59 -28.54 -14.91
N GLY A 132 -25.29 -28.24 -14.96
CA GLY A 132 -24.78 -26.90 -15.29
C GLY A 132 -25.14 -25.84 -14.25
N ARG A 133 -25.59 -26.26 -13.06
CA ARG A 133 -25.95 -25.36 -11.97
C ARG A 133 -24.70 -24.68 -11.44
N ASP A 134 -24.76 -23.36 -11.32
CA ASP A 134 -23.69 -22.55 -10.73
C ASP A 134 -23.56 -22.88 -9.23
N MET A 135 -22.38 -23.38 -8.85
CA MET A 135 -22.01 -23.77 -7.49
C MET A 135 -20.86 -22.90 -6.95
N THR A 136 -20.52 -21.81 -7.64
CA THR A 136 -19.38 -20.93 -7.35
C THR A 136 -19.38 -20.40 -5.91
N TYR A 137 -20.55 -20.22 -5.30
CA TYR A 137 -20.72 -19.73 -3.92
C TYR A 137 -21.32 -20.78 -2.96
N SER A 138 -21.28 -22.07 -3.30
CA SER A 138 -21.75 -23.12 -2.41
C SER A 138 -20.76 -23.36 -1.27
N SER A 139 -21.26 -23.63 -0.06
CA SER A 139 -20.44 -23.90 1.14
C SER A 139 -19.48 -25.10 0.99
N SER A 140 -19.72 -25.94 -0.02
CA SER A 140 -18.84 -27.06 -0.43
C SER A 140 -17.58 -26.63 -1.20
N ASN A 141 -17.54 -25.40 -1.71
CA ASN A 141 -16.40 -24.81 -2.42
C ASN A 141 -15.62 -23.78 -1.59
N GLU A 142 -15.99 -23.61 -0.31
CA GLU A 142 -15.18 -22.86 0.64
C GLU A 142 -13.91 -23.68 0.95
N ILE A 143 -12.76 -23.18 0.50
CA ILE A 143 -11.46 -23.75 0.87
C ILE A 143 -11.22 -23.40 2.34
N ILE A 144 -11.59 -24.30 3.24
CA ILE A 144 -11.19 -24.22 4.65
C ILE A 144 -9.70 -24.58 4.72
N ILE A 145 -8.84 -23.57 4.71
CA ILE A 145 -7.42 -23.76 4.97
C ILE A 145 -7.27 -24.01 6.47
N HIS A 146 -7.13 -25.27 6.87
CA HIS A 146 -6.60 -25.60 8.18
C HIS A 146 -5.08 -25.38 8.16
N PRO A 147 -4.50 -24.65 9.13
CA PRO A 147 -3.06 -24.67 9.29
C PRO A 147 -2.67 -26.10 9.67
N ASP A 148 -1.90 -26.78 8.80
CA ASP A 148 -1.29 -28.07 9.13
C ASP A 148 -0.35 -27.84 10.32
N GLU A 149 -0.72 -28.39 11.48
CA GLU A 149 0.21 -28.67 12.56
C GLU A 149 1.13 -29.80 12.11
N ASN A 150 2.31 -29.47 11.57
CA ASN A 150 3.45 -30.38 11.52
C ASN A 150 4.72 -29.54 11.76
N SER A 151 5.22 -29.54 13.00
CA SER A 151 6.22 -30.49 13.53
C SER A 151 7.61 -30.26 12.96
#